data_AF-A0AAP9KCM9-F1
#
_entry.id   AF-A0AAP9KCM9-F1
#
_cell.length_a   1.000
_cell.length_b   1.000
_cell.length_c   1.000
_cell.angle_alpha   90.00
_cell.angle_beta   90.00
_cell.angle_gamma   90.00
#
_symmetry.space_group_name_H-M   'P 1'
#
loop_
_entity.id
_entity.type
_entity.pdbx_description
1 polymer ?
#
loop_
_entity_poly.entity_id
_entity_poly.type
_entity_poly.pdbx_seq_one_letter_code
_entity_poly.pdbx_strand_id
1 'polypeptide(L)'
;MLRFSFFLFLSLSLFSHTANARGAWWQIMLSEAPFVEVRQTLQEGGDWYGCETQESEGALCLDDFHYYHQHLYGEATIEEKAIRLNFLTDYQPQNLSDVILNLRKDGLVMKQIDIQGEQYDIAAALKQNSPEAVDKALILFINRYPQQAPRSIDWVLAEEFESPTPRVHVTLNSDGEMIELKVERF
;
A
#
# COMPACT_ATOMS: atom_id res chain seq x y z
N MET A 1 -39.92 4.60 -58.22
CA MET A 1 -39.86 3.77 -57.00
C MET A 1 -38.68 4.27 -56.17
N LEU A 2 -39.00 4.66 -54.93
CA LEU A 2 -38.10 5.20 -53.90
C LEU A 2 -37.07 4.15 -53.43
N ARG A 3 -35.96 4.63 -52.83
CA ARG A 3 -34.90 3.95 -52.03
C ARG A 3 -33.52 4.13 -52.71
N PHE A 4 -32.46 4.60 -52.05
CA PHE A 4 -31.96 4.22 -50.73
C PHE A 4 -31.25 5.43 -50.10
N SER A 5 -31.58 5.72 -48.85
CA SER A 5 -30.81 6.60 -47.97
C SER A 5 -30.13 5.71 -46.94
N PHE A 6 -28.81 5.77 -46.83
CA PHE A 6 -28.07 5.26 -45.67
C PHE A 6 -26.75 6.03 -45.56
N PHE A 7 -26.81 7.20 -44.92
CA PHE A 7 -25.61 7.86 -44.39
C PHE A 7 -25.27 7.19 -43.06
N LEU A 8 -24.08 6.59 -43.00
CA LEU A 8 -23.54 5.90 -41.83
C LEU A 8 -22.18 6.53 -41.50
N PHE A 9 -21.93 6.70 -40.19
CA PHE A 9 -20.69 7.14 -39.53
C PHE A 9 -20.40 8.66 -39.57
N LEU A 10 -19.95 9.33 -38.51
CA LEU A 10 -19.33 8.93 -37.24
C LEU A 10 -19.98 9.72 -36.09
N SER A 11 -20.37 9.05 -35.00
CA SER A 11 -20.41 9.69 -33.69
C SER A 11 -19.15 9.24 -32.94
N LEU A 12 -18.18 10.15 -32.80
CA LEU A 12 -17.12 9.99 -31.81
C LEU A 12 -17.76 10.22 -30.44
N SER A 13 -18.11 9.13 -29.77
CA SER A 13 -18.39 9.16 -28.34
C SER A 13 -17.08 9.49 -27.62
N LEU A 14 -16.91 10.75 -27.23
CA LEU A 14 -15.94 11.13 -26.20
C LEU A 14 -16.34 10.41 -24.92
N PHE A 15 -15.71 9.26 -24.64
CA PHE A 15 -15.70 8.70 -23.30
C PHE A 15 -14.93 9.67 -22.41
N SER A 16 -15.64 10.65 -21.87
CA SER A 16 -15.15 11.42 -20.73
C SER A 16 -15.22 10.47 -19.55
N HIS A 17 -14.12 9.76 -19.29
CA HIS A 17 -13.93 9.12 -17.99
C HIS A 17 -13.80 10.26 -16.98
N THR A 18 -14.89 10.62 -16.30
CA THR A 18 -14.76 11.22 -14.98
C THR A 18 -14.16 10.14 -14.10
N ALA A 19 -12.82 10.10 -14.05
CA ALA A 19 -12.13 9.34 -13.03
C ALA A 19 -12.61 9.90 -11.69
N ASN A 20 -13.48 9.16 -11.01
CA ASN A 20 -13.75 9.42 -9.61
C ASN A 20 -12.40 9.38 -8.91
N ALA A 21 -12.00 10.48 -8.28
CA ALA A 21 -10.73 10.61 -7.56
C ALA A 21 -10.63 9.71 -6.31
N ARG A 22 -11.64 8.85 -6.08
CA ARG A 22 -11.65 7.85 -5.01
C ARG A 22 -10.41 6.97 -5.12
N GLY A 23 -9.56 7.02 -4.11
CA GLY A 23 -8.32 6.25 -4.04
C GLY A 23 -7.12 6.82 -4.81
N ALA A 24 -7.23 8.01 -5.43
CA ALA A 24 -6.08 8.66 -6.08
C ALA A 24 -4.94 8.99 -5.10
N TRP A 25 -5.30 9.21 -3.83
CA TRP A 25 -4.35 9.50 -2.75
C TRP A 25 -3.32 8.38 -2.56
N TRP A 26 -3.66 7.11 -2.79
CA TRP A 26 -2.72 5.99 -2.62
C TRP A 26 -1.54 6.08 -3.59
N GLN A 27 -1.81 6.39 -4.86
CA GLN A 27 -0.74 6.52 -5.86
C GLN A 27 0.12 7.76 -5.60
N ILE A 28 -0.50 8.85 -5.11
CA ILE A 28 0.23 10.05 -4.71
C ILE A 28 1.13 9.78 -3.50
N MET A 29 0.68 8.97 -2.52
CA MET A 29 1.50 8.55 -1.37
C MET A 29 2.79 7.87 -1.81
N LEU A 30 2.77 7.03 -2.85
CA LEU A 30 3.95 6.29 -3.32
C LEU A 30 4.81 7.06 -4.34
N SER A 31 4.28 8.15 -4.88
CA SER A 31 4.94 8.93 -5.93
C SER A 31 6.13 9.76 -5.43
N GLU A 32 6.80 10.43 -6.37
CA GLU A 32 7.82 11.45 -6.09
C GLU A 32 7.23 12.82 -5.71
N ALA A 33 5.90 12.94 -5.56
CA ALA A 33 5.25 14.20 -5.22
C ALA A 33 5.83 14.78 -3.91
N PRO A 34 6.05 16.11 -3.83
CA PRO A 34 6.50 16.76 -2.61
C PRO A 34 5.56 16.49 -1.45
N PHE A 35 6.10 16.37 -0.24
CA PHE A 35 5.32 16.10 0.97
C PHE A 35 4.12 17.04 1.19
N VAL A 36 4.26 18.32 0.82
CA VAL A 36 3.17 19.32 0.90
C VAL A 36 1.98 18.94 0.00
N GLU A 37 2.25 18.44 -1.21
CA GLU A 37 1.22 18.01 -2.16
C GLU A 37 0.53 16.73 -1.70
N VAL A 38 1.29 15.77 -1.16
CA VAL A 38 0.74 14.54 -0.57
C VAL A 38 -0.18 14.87 0.61
N ARG A 39 0.27 15.76 1.50
CA ARG A 39 -0.54 16.25 2.62
C ARG A 39 -1.85 16.88 2.15
N GLN A 40 -1.76 17.80 1.18
CA GLN A 40 -2.94 18.49 0.66
C GLN A 40 -3.93 17.50 0.05
N THR A 41 -3.44 16.50 -0.70
CA THR A 41 -4.27 15.44 -1.29
C THR A 41 -5.04 14.66 -0.23
N LEU A 42 -4.42 14.31 0.89
CA LEU A 42 -5.08 13.61 1.99
C LEU A 42 -6.14 14.48 2.69
N GLN A 43 -5.86 15.76 2.89
CA GLN A 43 -6.75 16.69 3.60
C GLN A 43 -7.95 17.14 2.74
N GLU A 44 -7.75 17.28 1.43
CA GLU A 44 -8.75 17.86 0.51
C GLU A 44 -9.39 16.82 -0.42
N GLY A 45 -8.83 15.62 -0.52
CA GLY A 45 -9.23 14.58 -1.47
C GLY A 45 -10.60 13.93 -1.23
N GLY A 46 -11.27 14.26 -0.13
CA GLY A 46 -12.68 13.93 0.13
C GLY A 46 -12.98 12.49 0.54
N ASP A 47 -12.01 11.57 0.48
CA ASP A 47 -12.16 10.18 0.96
C ASP A 47 -11.98 10.08 2.48
N TRP A 48 -11.12 10.93 3.05
CA TRP A 48 -10.79 10.97 4.47
C TRP A 48 -11.67 11.97 5.20
N TYR A 49 -12.12 11.63 6.40
CA TYR A 49 -12.98 12.49 7.22
C TYR A 49 -12.51 12.48 8.69
N GLY A 50 -12.88 13.48 9.49
CA GLY A 50 -12.43 13.55 10.89
C GLY A 50 -13.03 12.42 11.75
N CYS A 51 -12.19 11.72 12.52
CA CYS A 51 -12.66 10.68 13.45
C CYS A 51 -13.46 11.30 14.62
N GLU A 52 -14.54 10.65 15.07
CA GLU A 52 -15.43 11.17 16.14
C GLU A 52 -14.94 10.86 17.58
N THR A 53 -13.69 10.44 17.77
CA THR A 53 -13.15 9.97 19.06
C THR A 53 -12.31 11.03 19.80
N GLN A 54 -12.46 11.11 21.13
CA GLN A 54 -11.71 12.05 21.97
C GLN A 54 -10.19 11.76 22.06
N GLU A 55 -9.76 10.53 21.78
CA GLU A 55 -8.35 10.12 21.85
C GLU A 55 -7.55 10.45 20.58
N SER A 56 -8.24 10.85 19.50
CA SER A 56 -7.68 10.98 18.15
C SER A 56 -7.86 12.41 17.61
N GLU A 57 -7.58 13.43 18.44
CA GLU A 57 -7.78 14.83 18.08
C GLU A 57 -6.94 15.19 16.83
N GLY A 58 -7.62 15.43 15.70
CA GLY A 58 -6.99 15.71 14.41
C GLY A 58 -6.68 14.48 13.54
N ALA A 59 -7.06 13.27 13.96
CA ALA A 59 -6.97 12.07 13.13
C ALA A 59 -8.07 12.04 12.06
N LEU A 60 -7.72 11.45 10.91
CA LEU A 60 -8.66 11.22 9.81
C LEU A 60 -8.95 9.73 9.68
N CYS A 61 -10.21 9.38 9.44
CA CYS A 61 -10.71 8.03 9.27
C CYS A 61 -11.08 7.78 7.81
N LEU A 62 -10.99 6.51 7.39
CA LEU A 62 -11.38 6.01 6.08
C LEU A 62 -12.08 4.66 6.23
N ASP A 63 -13.38 4.61 5.93
CA ASP A 63 -14.22 3.45 6.23
C ASP A 63 -14.05 2.27 5.27
N ASP A 64 -13.77 2.51 4.00
CA ASP A 64 -13.70 1.42 3.02
C ASP A 64 -12.71 1.77 1.91
N PHE A 65 -11.44 1.46 2.19
CA PHE A 65 -10.38 1.54 1.20
C PHE A 65 -10.30 0.22 0.42
N HIS A 66 -10.59 0.28 -0.88
CA HIS A 66 -10.40 -0.86 -1.78
C HIS A 66 -8.94 -0.89 -2.26
N TYR A 67 -8.08 -1.53 -1.47
CA TYR A 67 -6.71 -1.79 -1.90
C TYR A 67 -6.70 -2.96 -2.89
N TYR A 68 -6.90 -2.63 -4.16
CA TYR A 68 -7.27 -3.57 -5.21
C TYR A 68 -8.59 -4.29 -4.89
N HIS A 69 -8.54 -5.57 -4.53
CA HIS A 69 -9.73 -6.35 -4.14
C HIS A 69 -9.86 -6.53 -2.63
N GLN A 70 -8.99 -5.90 -1.83
CA GLN A 70 -8.95 -6.02 -0.39
C GLN A 70 -9.61 -4.81 0.27
N HIS A 71 -10.48 -5.07 1.24
CA HIS A 71 -11.15 -4.03 2.02
C HIS A 71 -10.33 -3.74 3.26
N LEU A 72 -9.92 -2.48 3.41
CA LEU A 72 -9.13 -2.00 4.53
C LEU A 72 -9.84 -0.80 5.18
N TYR A 73 -9.76 -0.73 6.51
CA TYR A 73 -10.20 0.41 7.31
C TYR A 73 -8.98 1.23 7.69
N GLY A 74 -8.99 2.53 7.40
CA GLY A 74 -7.83 3.40 7.55
C GLY A 74 -7.99 4.43 8.65
N GLU A 75 -6.91 4.72 9.36
CA GLU A 75 -6.73 5.92 10.17
C GLU A 75 -5.46 6.65 9.71
N ALA A 76 -5.48 7.98 9.71
CA ALA A 76 -4.36 8.82 9.33
C ALA A 76 -4.07 9.87 10.40
N THR A 77 -2.79 10.04 10.70
CA THR A 77 -2.28 11.17 11.48
C THR A 77 -1.32 11.97 10.60
N ILE A 78 -1.53 13.28 10.54
CA ILE A 78 -0.71 14.21 9.75
C ILE A 78 0.09 15.10 10.70
N GLU A 79 1.41 14.93 10.69
CA GLU A 79 2.37 15.73 11.45
C GLU A 79 3.13 16.71 10.54
N GLU A 80 3.99 17.54 11.12
CA GLU A 80 4.77 18.55 10.38
C GLU A 80 5.68 17.95 9.30
N LYS A 81 6.21 16.74 9.53
CA LYS A 81 7.23 16.09 8.68
C LYS A 81 6.91 14.62 8.35
N ALA A 82 5.74 14.15 8.73
CA ALA A 82 5.33 12.79 8.47
C ALA A 82 3.83 12.70 8.31
N ILE A 83 3.39 11.83 7.41
CA ILE A 83 2.01 11.33 7.35
C ILE A 83 2.09 9.86 7.73
N ARG A 84 1.31 9.45 8.73
CA ARG A 84 1.18 8.05 9.13
C ARG A 84 -0.21 7.56 8.84
N LEU A 85 -0.32 6.51 8.02
CA LEU A 85 -1.56 5.81 7.74
C LEU A 85 -1.49 4.44 8.41
N ASN A 86 -2.58 4.03 9.05
CA ASN A 86 -2.74 2.70 9.60
C ASN A 86 -3.97 2.06 9.00
N PHE A 87 -3.80 0.92 8.33
CA PHE A 87 -4.89 0.18 7.72
C PHE A 87 -5.09 -1.17 8.41
N LEU A 88 -6.34 -1.54 8.66
CA LEU A 88 -6.71 -2.77 9.34
C LEU A 88 -7.64 -3.62 8.48
N THR A 89 -7.45 -4.93 8.54
CA THR A 89 -8.38 -5.93 8.01
C THR A 89 -8.24 -7.25 8.76
N ASP A 90 -9.29 -8.06 8.77
CA ASP A 90 -9.28 -9.36 9.44
C ASP A 90 -8.26 -10.30 8.80
N TYR A 91 -7.59 -11.11 9.62
CA TYR A 91 -6.69 -12.12 9.12
C TYR A 91 -7.44 -13.23 8.37
N GLN A 92 -7.06 -13.38 7.11
CA GLN A 92 -7.24 -14.60 6.34
C GLN A 92 -5.94 -14.89 5.58
N PRO A 93 -5.51 -16.15 5.42
CA PRO A 93 -4.29 -16.48 4.67
C PRO A 93 -4.26 -15.87 3.26
N GLN A 94 -5.44 -15.81 2.63
CA GLN A 94 -5.59 -15.19 1.31
C GLN A 94 -5.44 -13.66 1.37
N ASN A 95 -6.05 -12.99 2.33
CA ASN A 95 -5.92 -11.53 2.49
C ASN A 95 -4.46 -11.13 2.73
N LEU A 96 -3.74 -11.86 3.60
CA LEU A 96 -2.32 -11.61 3.85
C LEU A 96 -1.50 -11.75 2.55
N SER A 97 -1.74 -12.82 1.81
CA SER A 97 -1.07 -13.06 0.52
C SER A 97 -1.39 -11.97 -0.49
N ASP A 98 -2.65 -11.53 -0.57
CA ASP A 98 -3.10 -10.49 -1.50
C ASP A 98 -2.49 -9.12 -1.15
N VAL A 99 -2.43 -8.73 0.12
CA VAL A 99 -1.77 -7.49 0.54
C VAL A 99 -0.28 -7.53 0.17
N ILE A 100 0.42 -8.63 0.45
CA ILE A 100 1.84 -8.81 0.07
C ILE A 100 2.02 -8.68 -1.45
N LEU A 101 1.13 -9.29 -2.23
CA LEU A 101 1.19 -9.21 -3.70
C LEU A 101 0.87 -7.80 -4.22
N ASN A 102 -0.08 -7.10 -3.61
CA ASN A 102 -0.46 -5.75 -4.00
C ASN A 102 0.66 -4.74 -3.72
N LEU A 103 1.35 -4.86 -2.57
CA LEU A 103 2.54 -4.05 -2.28
C LEU A 103 3.62 -4.23 -3.36
N ARG A 104 3.84 -5.47 -3.82
CA ARG A 104 4.77 -5.76 -4.92
C ARG A 104 4.31 -5.16 -6.25
N LYS A 105 3.01 -5.19 -6.56
CA LYS A 105 2.45 -4.56 -7.78
C LYS A 105 2.68 -3.06 -7.79
N ASP A 106 2.64 -2.44 -6.61
CA ASP A 106 2.89 -1.01 -6.42
C ASP A 106 4.39 -0.65 -6.36
N GLY A 107 5.28 -1.60 -6.67
CA GLY A 107 6.72 -1.36 -6.76
C GLY A 107 7.46 -1.39 -5.43
N LEU A 108 6.80 -1.81 -4.33
CA LEU A 108 7.49 -2.02 -3.07
C LEU A 108 8.22 -3.37 -3.04
N VAL A 109 9.36 -3.37 -2.36
CA VAL A 109 10.21 -4.55 -2.12
C VAL A 109 10.47 -4.70 -0.64
N MET A 110 10.56 -5.96 -0.18
CA MET A 110 10.84 -6.27 1.21
C MET A 110 12.29 -5.92 1.53
N LYS A 111 12.49 -5.14 2.60
CA LYS A 111 13.81 -4.81 3.15
C LYS A 111 14.19 -5.76 4.28
N GLN A 112 13.19 -6.17 5.06
CA GLN A 112 13.37 -7.00 6.23
C GLN A 112 12.08 -7.77 6.54
N ILE A 113 12.22 -8.92 7.17
CA ILE A 113 11.10 -9.68 7.74
C ILE A 113 11.46 -10.20 9.12
N ASP A 114 10.52 -10.12 10.06
CA ASP A 114 10.54 -10.79 11.36
C ASP A 114 9.35 -11.75 11.42
N ILE A 115 9.58 -12.99 11.87
CA ILE A 115 8.53 -13.96 12.17
C ILE A 115 8.86 -14.62 13.51
N GLN A 116 7.94 -14.50 14.48
CA GLN A 116 8.12 -14.98 15.86
C GLN A 116 9.44 -14.51 16.52
N GLY A 117 9.91 -13.30 16.21
CA GLY A 117 11.14 -12.75 16.77
C GLY A 117 12.43 -13.28 16.15
N GLU A 118 12.34 -14.14 15.12
CA GLU A 118 13.47 -14.41 14.24
C GLU A 118 13.44 -13.43 13.07
N GLN A 119 14.56 -12.77 12.83
CA GLN A 119 14.70 -11.74 11.81
C GLN A 119 15.54 -12.23 10.63
N TYR A 120 15.14 -11.83 9.42
CA TYR A 120 15.91 -11.98 8.20
C TYR A 120 16.02 -10.62 7.48
N ASP A 121 17.22 -10.05 7.51
CA ASP A 121 17.55 -8.77 6.85
C ASP A 121 17.98 -9.04 5.40
N ILE A 122 17.10 -8.67 4.46
CA ILE A 122 17.27 -8.91 3.03
C ILE A 122 18.33 -7.94 2.46
N ALA A 123 18.33 -6.69 2.92
CA ALA A 123 19.29 -5.69 2.50
C ALA A 123 20.73 -6.06 2.93
N ALA A 124 20.90 -6.60 4.14
CA ALA A 124 22.19 -7.12 4.59
C ALA A 124 22.61 -8.38 3.82
N ALA A 125 21.69 -9.31 3.56
CA ALA A 125 21.97 -10.55 2.84
C ALA A 125 22.44 -10.30 1.40
N LEU A 126 21.83 -9.32 0.70
CA LEU A 126 22.19 -8.95 -0.68
C LEU A 126 23.59 -8.33 -0.81
N LYS A 127 24.18 -7.80 0.28
CA LYS A 127 25.57 -7.30 0.25
C LYS A 127 26.60 -8.42 0.08
N GLN A 128 26.24 -9.66 0.40
CA GLN A 128 27.16 -10.79 0.48
C GLN A 128 26.80 -11.94 -0.47
N ASN A 129 25.58 -11.96 -1.01
CA ASN A 129 25.04 -13.08 -1.77
C ASN A 129 24.36 -12.58 -3.05
N SER A 130 24.21 -13.47 -4.04
CA SER A 130 23.45 -13.14 -5.25
C SER A 130 21.95 -13.02 -4.93
N PRO A 131 21.18 -12.25 -5.73
CA PRO A 131 19.74 -12.11 -5.55
C PRO A 131 19.00 -13.45 -5.50
N GLU A 132 19.37 -14.42 -6.34
CA GLU A 132 18.74 -15.75 -6.39
C GLU A 132 19.00 -16.56 -5.12
N ALA A 133 20.19 -16.42 -4.54
CA ALA A 133 20.54 -17.08 -3.29
C ALA A 133 19.75 -16.48 -2.12
N VAL A 134 19.61 -15.15 -2.08
CA VAL A 134 18.82 -14.44 -1.07
C VAL A 134 17.33 -14.78 -1.19
N ASP A 135 16.78 -14.79 -2.40
CA ASP A 135 15.38 -15.14 -2.65
C ASP A 135 15.06 -16.57 -2.17
N LYS A 136 15.90 -17.54 -2.55
CA LYS A 136 15.77 -18.92 -2.07
C LYS A 136 15.83 -19.01 -0.55
N ALA A 137 16.78 -18.33 0.09
CA ALA A 137 16.93 -18.33 1.53
C ALA A 137 15.73 -17.68 2.24
N LEU A 138 15.19 -16.58 1.70
CA LEU A 138 14.01 -15.90 2.19
C LEU A 138 12.75 -16.79 2.10
N ILE A 139 12.53 -17.47 0.98
CA ILE A 139 11.42 -18.40 0.80
C ILE A 139 11.52 -19.54 1.81
N LEU A 140 12.71 -20.11 1.99
CA LEU A 140 12.95 -21.14 3.00
C LEU A 140 12.67 -20.61 4.41
N PHE A 141 13.13 -19.39 4.73
CA PHE A 141 12.88 -18.74 6.01
C PHE A 141 11.37 -18.62 6.31
N ILE A 142 10.60 -18.06 5.37
CA ILE A 142 9.14 -17.84 5.51
C ILE A 142 8.41 -19.18 5.69
N ASN A 143 8.77 -20.20 4.89
CA ASN A 143 8.09 -21.49 4.88
C ASN A 143 8.31 -22.34 6.14
N ARG A 144 9.22 -21.94 7.04
CA ARG A 144 9.40 -22.61 8.35
C ARG A 144 8.24 -22.35 9.31
N TYR A 145 7.48 -21.28 9.09
CA TYR A 145 6.45 -20.83 10.01
C TYR A 145 5.04 -21.02 9.41
N PRO A 146 4.05 -21.30 10.25
CA PRO A 146 2.66 -21.29 9.81
C PRO A 146 2.23 -19.87 9.41
N GLN A 147 1.23 -19.74 8.53
CA GLN A 147 0.78 -18.43 8.02
C GLN A 147 0.26 -17.49 9.12
N GLN A 148 -0.35 -18.03 10.16
CA GLN A 148 -0.85 -17.27 11.31
C GLN A 148 0.24 -16.90 12.31
N ALA A 149 1.49 -17.31 12.09
CA ALA A 149 2.59 -16.89 12.97
C ALA A 149 2.74 -15.36 12.91
N PRO A 150 2.86 -14.70 14.08
CA PRO A 150 3.13 -13.27 14.16
C PRO A 150 4.33 -12.89 13.32
N ARG A 151 4.15 -11.87 12.48
CA ARG A 151 5.15 -11.38 11.54
C ARG A 151 5.06 -9.87 11.37
N SER A 152 6.21 -9.28 11.11
CA SER A 152 6.38 -7.90 10.68
C SER A 152 7.24 -7.90 9.43
N ILE A 153 6.80 -7.23 8.37
CA ILE A 153 7.54 -7.14 7.11
C ILE A 153 7.72 -5.66 6.78
N ASP A 154 8.98 -5.24 6.63
CA ASP A 154 9.32 -3.87 6.27
C ASP A 154 9.54 -3.76 4.76
N TRP A 155 8.97 -2.73 4.18
CA TRP A 155 8.93 -2.48 2.75
C TRP A 155 9.34 -1.05 2.43
N VAL A 156 9.97 -0.91 1.27
CA VAL A 156 10.35 0.37 0.68
C VAL A 156 10.13 0.31 -0.82
N LEU A 157 10.12 1.46 -1.49
CA LEU A 157 10.10 1.51 -2.95
C LEU A 157 11.40 0.93 -3.52
N ALA A 158 11.30 0.19 -4.63
CA ALA A 158 12.43 -0.52 -5.21
C ALA A 158 13.61 0.40 -5.54
N GLU A 159 13.35 1.59 -6.09
CA GLU A 159 14.40 2.58 -6.40
C GLU A 159 15.06 3.17 -5.16
N GLU A 160 14.45 3.01 -3.98
CA GLU A 160 14.95 3.52 -2.69
C GLU A 160 15.47 2.40 -1.78
N PHE A 161 15.65 1.18 -2.29
CA PHE A 161 16.04 0.02 -1.51
C PHE A 161 17.29 0.26 -0.64
N GLU A 162 18.31 0.88 -1.24
CA GLU A 162 19.58 1.21 -0.59
C GLU A 162 19.55 2.55 0.19
N SER A 163 18.45 3.31 0.08
CA SER A 163 18.32 4.59 0.76
C SER A 163 18.24 4.39 2.28
N PRO A 164 19.02 5.16 3.08
CA PRO A 164 18.88 5.18 4.53
C PRO A 164 17.62 5.94 4.97
N THR A 165 17.09 6.82 4.12
CA THR A 165 15.91 7.65 4.37
C THR A 165 14.97 7.56 3.17
N PRO A 166 14.28 6.42 2.99
CA PRO A 166 13.29 6.29 1.93
C PRO A 166 12.16 7.29 2.15
N ARG A 167 11.55 7.75 1.06
CA ARG A 167 10.46 8.75 1.13
C ARG A 167 9.17 8.13 1.68
N VAL A 168 9.03 6.83 1.51
CA VAL A 168 7.95 6.00 2.05
C VAL A 168 8.53 4.79 2.76
N HIS A 169 8.05 4.51 3.96
CA HIS A 169 8.26 3.26 4.66
C HIS A 169 6.92 2.57 4.90
N VAL A 170 6.84 1.27 4.62
CA VAL A 170 5.61 0.50 4.83
C VAL A 170 5.94 -0.71 5.70
N THR A 171 5.19 -0.90 6.78
CA THR A 171 5.29 -2.07 7.65
C THR A 171 3.98 -2.85 7.58
N LEU A 172 4.07 -4.12 7.20
CA LEU A 172 2.96 -5.05 7.20
C LEU A 172 3.09 -5.98 8.41
N ASN A 173 2.18 -5.86 9.36
CA ASN A 173 2.06 -6.73 10.51
C ASN A 173 0.93 -7.73 10.30
N SER A 174 1.11 -8.94 10.82
CA SER A 174 0.01 -9.89 11.00
C SER A 174 0.30 -10.79 12.18
N ASP A 175 -0.67 -10.98 13.05
CA ASP A 175 -0.56 -11.79 14.27
C ASP A 175 -1.43 -13.07 14.24
N GLY A 176 -2.10 -13.32 13.12
CA GLY A 176 -3.04 -14.44 12.96
C GLY A 176 -4.47 -14.12 13.33
N GLU A 177 -4.74 -12.92 13.87
CA GLU A 177 -6.09 -12.39 14.13
C GLU A 177 -6.38 -11.22 13.21
N MET A 178 -5.42 -10.31 13.07
CA MET A 178 -5.50 -9.11 12.25
C MET A 178 -4.34 -9.02 11.26
N ILE A 179 -4.56 -8.23 10.22
CA ILE A 179 -3.53 -7.71 9.32
C ILE A 179 -3.54 -6.19 9.47
N GLU A 180 -2.38 -5.62 9.74
CA GLU A 180 -2.18 -4.19 9.88
C GLU A 180 -1.13 -3.72 8.88
N LEU A 181 -1.48 -2.73 8.06
CA LEU A 181 -0.58 -2.11 7.10
C LEU A 181 -0.34 -0.66 7.52
N LYS A 182 0.88 -0.39 7.99
CA LYS A 182 1.35 0.94 8.38
C LYS A 182 2.12 1.57 7.25
N VAL A 183 1.82 2.82 6.92
CA VAL A 183 2.49 3.58 5.87
C VAL A 183 2.96 4.91 6.44
N GLU A 184 4.24 5.18 6.36
CA GLU A 184 4.87 6.44 6.77
C GLU A 184 5.45 7.16 5.56
N ARG A 185 5.04 8.41 5.34
CA ARG A 185 5.53 9.29 4.26
C ARG A 185 6.20 10.53 4.85
N PHE A 186 7.41 10.84 4.38
CA PHE A 186 8.26 11.94 4.89
C PHE A 186 8.41 13.15 3.96
#